data_AF-A0A7S2U5I3-F1
#
_entry.id   AF-A0A7S2U5I3-F1
#
_cell.length_a   1.000
_cell.length_b   1.000
_cell.length_c   1.000
_cell.angle_alpha   90.00
_cell.angle_beta   90.00
_cell.angle_gamma   90.00
#
_symmetry.space_group_name_H-M   'P 1'
#
loop_
_entity.id
_entity.type
_entity.pdbx_description
1 polymer ?
#
loop_
_entity_poly.entity_id
_entity_poly.type
_entity_poly.pdbx_seq_one_letter_code
_entity_poly.pdbx_strand_id
1 'polypeptide(L)'
;MAYYPDGQQEQIIQHLGLFRSMDLIHSMSYDQRGEHSTFALAERTVHNWRAAGLPLSQLCLGVPFYSRHVQTGDWKTYEELVRNNPNLDPGVDRVAGHYFNGVAMIKKKTKHAKEVWGLGGVMIWELGQDVKPSSPQSLLKAIADVVREGADTDTADALGEPKDVQRPERDEL
;
A
#
# COMPACT_ATOMS: atom_id res chain seq x y z
N MET A 1 -10.73 -2.91 -10.80
CA MET A 1 -11.77 -3.67 -10.04
C MET A 1 -11.28 -3.90 -8.61
N ALA A 2 -12.16 -4.04 -7.61
CA ALA A 2 -11.77 -4.45 -6.25
C ALA A 2 -12.46 -5.76 -5.83
N TYR A 3 -11.84 -6.56 -4.97
CA TYR A 3 -12.37 -7.83 -4.48
C TYR A 3 -11.85 -8.16 -3.07
N TYR A 4 -12.50 -9.08 -2.34
CA TYR A 4 -12.05 -9.53 -1.03
C TYR A 4 -11.27 -10.85 -1.15
N PRO A 5 -10.02 -10.94 -0.65
CA PRO A 5 -9.16 -12.10 -0.87
C PRO A 5 -9.45 -13.24 0.12
N ASP A 6 -10.41 -14.08 -0.24
CA ASP A 6 -10.86 -15.26 0.53
C ASP A 6 -10.51 -16.60 -0.12
N GLY A 7 -9.88 -16.59 -1.30
CA GLY A 7 -9.55 -17.78 -2.10
C GLY A 7 -10.67 -18.20 -3.05
N GLN A 8 -11.93 -17.84 -2.78
CA GLN A 8 -13.07 -18.12 -3.65
C GLN A 8 -13.22 -17.04 -4.72
N GLN A 9 -13.06 -15.76 -4.35
CA GLN A 9 -13.20 -14.65 -5.29
C GLN A 9 -12.13 -14.67 -6.38
N GLU A 10 -10.90 -15.08 -6.07
CA GLU A 10 -9.84 -15.27 -7.07
C GLU A 10 -10.23 -16.33 -8.10
N GLN A 11 -10.84 -17.44 -7.67
CA GLN A 11 -11.33 -18.49 -8.58
C GLN A 11 -12.49 -17.98 -9.45
N ILE A 12 -13.38 -17.16 -8.89
CA ILE A 12 -14.47 -16.54 -9.65
C ILE A 12 -13.92 -15.57 -10.71
N ILE A 13 -12.95 -14.73 -10.33
CA ILE A 13 -12.27 -13.79 -11.24
C ILE A 13 -11.62 -14.56 -12.40
N GLN A 14 -10.94 -15.68 -12.10
CA GLN A 14 -10.32 -16.53 -13.10
C GLN A 14 -11.35 -17.20 -14.01
N HIS A 15 -12.39 -17.82 -13.42
CA HIS A 15 -13.43 -18.56 -14.15
C HIS A 15 -14.20 -17.66 -15.12
N LEU A 16 -14.61 -16.48 -14.66
CA LEU A 16 -15.30 -15.49 -15.49
C LEU A 16 -14.33 -14.76 -16.43
N GLY A 17 -13.02 -14.85 -16.19
CA GLY A 17 -11.99 -14.24 -17.02
C GLY A 17 -11.90 -12.72 -16.91
N LEU A 18 -12.33 -12.14 -15.78
CA LEU A 18 -12.38 -10.69 -15.59
C LEU A 18 -10.99 -10.06 -15.72
N PHE A 19 -9.93 -10.77 -15.34
CA PHE A 19 -8.54 -10.32 -15.47
C PHE A 19 -8.11 -10.01 -16.90
N ARG A 20 -8.79 -10.55 -17.91
CA ARG A 20 -8.49 -10.28 -19.34
C ARG A 20 -8.90 -8.89 -19.80
N SER A 21 -9.76 -8.21 -19.04
CA SER A 21 -10.31 -6.89 -19.40
C SER A 21 -9.96 -5.81 -18.37
N MET A 22 -9.07 -6.10 -17.43
CA MET A 22 -8.69 -5.20 -16.34
C MET A 22 -7.18 -5.00 -16.34
N ASP A 23 -6.72 -3.76 -16.27
CA ASP A 23 -5.29 -3.48 -16.11
C ASP A 23 -4.82 -3.79 -14.69
N LEU A 24 -5.60 -3.34 -13.70
CA LEU A 24 -5.31 -3.50 -12.28
C LEU A 24 -6.54 -3.96 -11.48
N ILE A 25 -6.27 -4.85 -10.53
CA ILE A 25 -7.25 -5.45 -9.62
C ILE A 25 -6.76 -5.26 -8.19
N HIS A 26 -7.55 -4.57 -7.38
CA HIS A 26 -7.18 -4.16 -6.03
C HIS A 26 -7.74 -5.16 -5.01
N SER A 27 -6.88 -5.83 -4.27
CA SER A 27 -7.33 -6.68 -3.16
C SER A 27 -7.73 -5.82 -1.98
N MET A 28 -8.90 -6.07 -1.40
CA MET A 28 -9.32 -5.49 -0.12
C MET A 28 -8.70 -6.33 1.00
N SER A 29 -7.36 -6.35 1.08
CA SER A 29 -6.56 -7.10 2.07
C SER A 29 -6.60 -6.45 3.46
N TYR A 30 -7.81 -6.16 3.92
CA TYR A 30 -8.16 -5.58 5.22
C TYR A 30 -9.56 -6.09 5.63
N ASP A 31 -10.11 -5.59 6.74
CA ASP A 31 -11.44 -5.98 7.25
C ASP A 31 -11.59 -7.47 7.64
N GLN A 32 -10.50 -8.14 7.97
CA GLN A 32 -10.57 -9.40 8.69
C GLN A 32 -11.08 -9.18 10.13
N ARG A 33 -11.67 -10.21 10.73
CA ARG A 33 -11.97 -10.20 12.16
C ARG A 33 -10.67 -10.18 12.97
N GLY A 34 -10.67 -9.47 14.11
CA GLY A 34 -9.48 -9.32 14.94
C GLY A 34 -8.50 -8.29 14.35
N GLU A 35 -7.26 -8.69 14.13
CA GLU A 35 -6.27 -7.86 13.46
C GLU A 35 -6.60 -7.77 11.97
N HIS A 36 -7.28 -6.68 11.58
CA HIS A 36 -8.00 -6.65 10.32
C HIS A 36 -7.11 -6.64 9.06
N SER A 37 -5.83 -6.27 9.16
CA SER A 37 -4.90 -6.19 8.01
C SER A 37 -3.46 -6.57 8.36
N THR A 38 -3.24 -7.82 8.76
CA THR A 38 -1.89 -8.31 9.10
C THR A 38 -0.99 -8.46 7.87
N PHE A 39 0.32 -8.61 8.10
CA PHE A 39 1.26 -9.01 7.04
C PHE A 39 0.94 -10.41 6.49
N ALA A 40 0.55 -11.35 7.36
CA ALA A 40 0.16 -12.70 6.96
C ALA A 40 -1.08 -12.71 6.03
N LEU A 41 -2.01 -11.77 6.20
CA LEU A 41 -3.12 -11.58 5.26
C LEU A 41 -2.62 -11.14 3.88
N ALA A 42 -1.62 -10.25 3.82
CA ALA A 42 -1.01 -9.84 2.56
C ALA A 42 -0.33 -11.02 1.85
N GLU A 43 0.46 -11.83 2.59
CA GLU A 43 1.07 -13.06 2.06
C GLU A 43 0.01 -14.03 1.53
N ARG A 44 -1.06 -14.25 2.29
CA ARG A 44 -2.17 -15.12 1.87
C ARG A 44 -2.89 -14.59 0.63
N THR A 45 -3.09 -13.27 0.53
CA THR A 45 -3.67 -12.63 -0.66
C THR A 45 -2.86 -12.96 -1.90
N VAL A 46 -1.53 -12.76 -1.85
CA VAL A 46 -0.63 -13.03 -2.98
C VAL A 46 -0.60 -14.52 -3.31
N HIS A 47 -0.58 -15.38 -2.29
CA HIS A 47 -0.65 -16.83 -2.46
C HIS A 47 -1.93 -17.26 -3.19
N ASN A 48 -3.10 -16.81 -2.74
CA ASN A 48 -4.39 -17.17 -3.34
C ASN A 48 -4.48 -16.71 -4.79
N TRP A 49 -4.03 -15.48 -5.08
CA TRP A 49 -3.98 -14.93 -6.44
C TRP A 49 -3.11 -15.79 -7.37
N ARG A 50 -1.90 -16.14 -6.92
CA ARG A 50 -0.99 -17.00 -7.66
C ARG A 50 -1.57 -18.40 -7.85
N ALA A 51 -2.18 -18.97 -6.82
CA ALA A 51 -2.80 -20.30 -6.86
C ALA A 51 -3.99 -20.37 -7.83
N ALA A 52 -4.69 -19.25 -8.05
CA ALA A 52 -5.73 -19.14 -9.07
C ALA A 52 -5.18 -19.01 -10.51
N GLY A 53 -3.86 -18.89 -10.69
CA GLY A 53 -3.23 -18.72 -12.00
C GLY A 53 -3.38 -17.32 -12.58
N LEU A 54 -3.60 -16.30 -11.74
CA LEU A 54 -3.78 -14.92 -12.15
C LEU A 54 -2.44 -14.17 -12.25
N PRO A 55 -2.27 -13.21 -13.19
CA PRO A 55 -1.02 -12.46 -13.35
C PRO A 55 -0.75 -11.56 -12.14
N LEU A 56 0.42 -11.70 -11.51
CA LEU A 56 0.79 -10.90 -10.33
C LEU A 56 0.94 -9.40 -10.64
N SER A 57 1.37 -9.06 -11.85
CA SER A 57 1.50 -7.67 -12.31
C SER A 57 0.18 -6.91 -12.38
N GLN A 58 -0.97 -7.61 -12.40
CA GLN A 58 -2.30 -6.99 -12.33
C GLN A 58 -2.82 -6.82 -10.90
N LEU A 59 -2.19 -7.45 -9.90
CA LEU A 59 -2.63 -7.38 -8.51
C LEU A 59 -2.07 -6.12 -7.84
N CYS A 60 -2.94 -5.31 -7.24
CA CYS A 60 -2.55 -4.27 -6.30
C CYS A 60 -2.95 -4.68 -4.88
N LEU A 61 -2.00 -4.66 -3.95
CA LEU A 61 -2.27 -4.99 -2.55
C LEU A 61 -2.96 -3.81 -1.85
N GLY A 62 -4.18 -4.01 -1.35
CA GLY A 62 -4.87 -3.00 -0.53
C GLY A 62 -4.25 -2.83 0.86
N VAL A 63 -4.07 -1.57 1.26
CA VAL A 63 -3.61 -1.18 2.60
C VAL A 63 -4.60 -0.20 3.24
N PRO A 64 -5.03 -0.42 4.50
CA PRO A 64 -5.99 0.43 5.17
C PRO A 64 -5.32 1.61 5.88
N PHE A 65 -5.90 2.81 5.76
CA PHE A 65 -5.53 4.02 6.52
C PHE A 65 -6.48 4.27 7.69
N TYR A 66 -7.00 3.18 8.26
CA TYR A 66 -7.88 3.19 9.42
C TYR A 66 -7.56 1.96 10.27
N SER A 67 -8.19 1.92 11.43
CA SER A 67 -8.08 0.84 12.39
C SER A 67 -9.39 0.11 12.58
N ARG A 68 -9.31 -1.08 13.15
CA ARG A 68 -10.46 -1.75 13.78
C ARG A 68 -10.15 -2.20 15.19
N HIS A 69 -11.10 -2.02 16.08
CA HIS A 69 -11.04 -2.60 17.40
C HIS A 69 -11.15 -4.13 17.29
N VAL A 70 -10.16 -4.85 17.83
CA VAL A 70 -9.99 -6.29 17.57
C VAL A 70 -11.13 -7.17 18.11
N GLN A 71 -11.94 -6.65 19.03
CA GLN A 71 -13.10 -7.36 19.59
C GLN A 71 -14.44 -6.89 19.03
N THR A 72 -14.64 -5.58 18.92
CA THR A 72 -15.95 -4.99 18.54
C THR A 72 -16.06 -4.72 17.04
N GLY A 73 -14.93 -4.60 16.34
CA GLY A 73 -14.88 -4.21 14.93
C GLY A 73 -15.05 -2.71 14.69
N ASP A 74 -15.21 -1.89 15.74
CA ASP A 74 -15.35 -0.44 15.64
C ASP A 74 -14.14 0.17 14.94
N TRP A 75 -14.38 1.12 14.04
CA TRP A 75 -13.34 1.72 13.23
C TRP A 75 -12.99 3.13 13.70
N LYS A 76 -11.74 3.54 13.47
CA LYS A 76 -11.24 4.91 13.61
C LYS A 76 -10.27 5.19 12.48
N THR A 77 -10.28 6.41 11.94
CA THR A 77 -9.26 6.84 10.99
C THR A 77 -7.87 6.78 11.60
N TYR A 78 -6.84 6.62 10.78
CA TYR A 78 -5.46 6.68 11.27
C TYR A 78 -5.13 8.07 11.85
N GLU A 79 -5.66 9.13 11.25
CA GLU A 79 -5.53 10.50 11.76
C GLU A 79 -6.07 10.65 13.19
N GLU A 80 -7.28 10.12 13.48
CA GLU A 80 -7.84 10.13 14.83
C GLU A 80 -7.00 9.34 15.83
N LEU A 81 -6.43 8.21 15.42
CA LEU A 81 -5.54 7.45 16.29
C LEU A 81 -4.27 8.23 16.61
N VAL A 82 -3.61 8.82 15.61
CA VAL A 82 -2.39 9.60 15.82
C VAL A 82 -2.65 10.86 16.63
N ARG A 83 -3.77 11.56 16.37
CA ARG A 83 -4.17 12.74 17.15
C ARG A 83 -4.34 12.44 18.65
N ASN A 84 -4.92 11.28 18.96
CA ASN A 84 -5.13 10.84 20.35
C ASN A 84 -3.87 10.22 20.97
N ASN A 85 -2.83 9.94 20.19
CA ASN A 85 -1.59 9.29 20.63
C ASN A 85 -0.38 10.01 19.98
N PRO A 86 -0.06 11.25 20.40
CA PRO A 86 0.94 12.08 19.72
C PRO A 86 2.36 11.49 19.70
N ASN A 87 2.67 10.59 20.66
CA ASN A 87 3.96 9.91 20.76
C ASN A 87 3.90 8.45 20.27
N LEU A 88 2.93 8.11 19.41
CA LEU A 88 2.79 6.76 18.86
C LEU A 88 4.05 6.38 18.08
N ASP A 89 4.68 5.27 18.47
CA ASP A 89 5.85 4.75 17.78
C ASP A 89 5.47 4.32 16.35
N PRO A 90 6.23 4.74 15.30
CA PRO A 90 5.98 4.34 13.91
C PRO A 90 5.96 2.82 13.64
N GLY A 91 6.55 2.02 14.53
CA GLY A 91 6.58 0.55 14.49
C GLY A 91 5.40 -0.13 15.18
N VAL A 92 4.48 0.62 15.79
CA VAL A 92 3.32 0.07 16.48
C VAL A 92 2.13 -0.05 15.52
N ASP A 93 1.49 -1.21 15.56
CA ASP A 93 0.28 -1.54 14.79
C ASP A 93 -0.98 -1.64 15.66
N ARG A 94 -0.88 -1.34 16.96
CA ARG A 94 -2.00 -1.49 17.89
C ARG A 94 -1.96 -0.50 19.05
N VAL A 95 -3.10 0.13 19.34
CA VAL A 95 -3.28 1.00 20.52
C VAL A 95 -4.70 0.88 21.06
N ALA A 96 -4.86 0.80 22.38
CA ALA A 96 -6.17 0.76 23.05
C ALA A 96 -7.18 -0.22 22.38
N GLY A 97 -6.72 -1.41 22.00
CA GLY A 97 -7.55 -2.44 21.34
C GLY A 97 -7.82 -2.22 19.85
N HIS A 98 -7.48 -1.07 19.28
CA HIS A 98 -7.51 -0.83 17.84
C HIS A 98 -6.24 -1.34 17.17
N TYR A 99 -6.38 -2.27 16.22
CA TYR A 99 -5.30 -2.69 15.31
C TYR A 99 -5.38 -1.88 14.01
N PHE A 100 -4.24 -1.46 13.50
CA PHE A 100 -4.06 -0.68 12.27
C PHE A 100 -2.74 -1.10 11.60
N ASN A 101 -2.33 -0.42 10.54
CA ASN A 101 -0.97 -0.56 9.99
C ASN A 101 -0.23 0.75 10.23
N GLY A 102 0.77 0.72 11.11
CA GLY A 102 1.69 1.82 11.32
C GLY A 102 2.64 2.01 10.13
N VAL A 103 3.46 3.05 10.21
CA VAL A 103 4.43 3.41 9.16
C VAL A 103 5.32 2.22 8.78
N ALA A 104 5.85 1.49 9.75
CA ALA A 104 6.73 0.35 9.47
C ALA A 104 6.02 -0.79 8.72
N MET A 105 4.76 -1.10 9.08
CA MET A 105 3.97 -2.12 8.40
C MET A 105 3.61 -1.70 6.97
N ILE A 106 3.23 -0.43 6.76
CA ILE A 106 2.97 0.12 5.42
C ILE A 106 4.23 0.06 4.55
N LYS A 107 5.40 0.45 5.08
CA LYS A 107 6.68 0.32 4.36
C LYS A 107 6.97 -1.14 4.01
N LYS A 108 6.81 -2.06 4.97
CA LYS A 108 7.04 -3.50 4.77
C LYS A 108 6.15 -4.06 3.65
N LYS A 109 4.84 -3.79 3.69
CA LYS A 109 3.89 -4.25 2.66
C LYS A 109 4.21 -3.66 1.28
N THR A 110 4.53 -2.37 1.22
CA THR A 110 4.89 -1.69 -0.04
C THR A 110 6.17 -2.26 -0.63
N LYS A 111 7.20 -2.47 0.19
CA LYS A 111 8.48 -3.05 -0.23
C LYS A 111 8.29 -4.47 -0.77
N HIS A 112 7.53 -5.31 -0.07
CA HIS A 112 7.25 -6.67 -0.54
C HIS A 112 6.42 -6.69 -1.83
N ALA A 113 5.41 -5.82 -1.96
CA ALA A 113 4.63 -5.69 -3.18
C ALA A 113 5.53 -5.37 -4.39
N LYS A 114 6.44 -4.41 -4.24
CA LYS A 114 7.37 -3.97 -5.29
C LYS A 114 8.48 -5.00 -5.59
N GLU A 115 9.24 -5.40 -4.57
CA GLU A 115 10.52 -6.08 -4.75
C GLU A 115 10.44 -7.61 -4.66
N VAL A 116 9.49 -8.13 -3.88
CA VAL A 116 9.46 -9.58 -3.54
C VAL A 116 8.39 -10.31 -4.34
N TRP A 117 7.22 -9.70 -4.50
CA TRP A 117 6.06 -10.34 -5.13
C TRP A 117 5.83 -9.93 -6.58
N GLY A 118 6.43 -8.82 -7.04
CA GLY A 118 6.24 -8.31 -8.41
C GLY A 118 4.79 -7.92 -8.69
N LEU A 119 4.15 -7.25 -7.73
CA LEU A 119 2.77 -6.79 -7.85
C LEU A 119 2.68 -5.54 -8.71
N GLY A 120 1.50 -5.26 -9.26
CA GLY A 120 1.20 -3.99 -9.95
C GLY A 120 1.25 -2.77 -9.05
N GLY A 121 1.22 -2.96 -7.72
CA GLY A 121 1.46 -1.92 -6.74
C GLY A 121 0.70 -2.12 -5.43
N VAL A 122 0.43 -1.00 -4.75
CA VAL A 122 -0.44 -0.93 -3.56
C VAL A 122 -1.64 -0.02 -3.82
N MET A 123 -2.76 -0.28 -3.17
CA MET A 123 -3.98 0.55 -3.22
C MET A 123 -4.33 1.00 -1.79
N ILE A 124 -4.74 2.26 -1.62
CA ILE A 124 -5.05 2.85 -0.30
C ILE A 124 -6.56 2.89 -0.07
N TRP A 125 -7.00 2.47 1.12
CA TRP A 125 -8.36 2.73 1.60
C TRP A 125 -8.34 3.40 3.00
N GLU A 126 -8.61 4.69 3.15
CA GLU A 126 -8.64 5.70 2.09
C GLU A 126 -7.79 6.92 2.46
N LEU A 127 -7.40 7.72 1.45
CA LEU A 127 -6.39 8.77 1.58
C LEU A 127 -6.74 9.85 2.61
N GLY A 128 -8.01 10.24 2.72
CA GLY A 128 -8.53 11.23 3.67
C GLY A 128 -8.44 10.80 5.14
N GLN A 129 -8.05 9.55 5.42
CA GLN A 129 -7.88 9.03 6.78
C GLN A 129 -6.44 9.11 7.28
N ASP A 130 -5.49 9.55 6.44
CA ASP A 130 -4.09 9.77 6.83
C ASP A 130 -3.91 11.09 7.62
N VAL A 131 -2.78 11.20 8.29
CA VAL A 131 -2.29 12.50 8.79
C VAL A 131 -1.73 13.35 7.64
N LYS A 132 -1.49 14.64 7.91
CA LYS A 132 -0.84 15.54 6.93
C LYS A 132 0.47 14.93 6.40
N PRO A 133 0.77 15.01 5.09
CA PRO A 133 2.00 14.45 4.49
C PRO A 133 3.32 14.97 5.08
N SER A 134 3.31 16.13 5.74
CA SER A 134 4.47 16.69 6.46
C SER A 134 4.78 15.96 7.78
N SER A 135 3.85 15.15 8.29
CA SER A 135 4.03 14.38 9.51
C SER A 135 4.92 13.16 9.26
N PRO A 136 5.85 12.82 10.17
CA PRO A 136 6.60 11.56 10.09
C PRO A 136 5.70 10.32 10.23
N GLN A 137 4.47 10.49 10.69
CA GLN A 137 3.46 9.42 10.80
C GLN A 137 2.70 9.19 9.49
N SER A 138 2.85 10.03 8.46
CA SER A 138 2.05 9.88 7.23
C SER A 138 2.30 8.54 6.55
N LEU A 139 1.22 7.78 6.37
CA LEU A 139 1.24 6.49 5.69
C LEU A 139 1.42 6.67 4.18
N LEU A 140 0.87 7.73 3.59
CA LEU A 140 1.15 8.07 2.18
C LEU A 140 2.62 8.40 1.98
N LYS A 141 3.22 9.19 2.88
CA LYS A 141 4.66 9.47 2.84
C LYS A 141 5.47 8.18 2.96
N ALA A 142 5.06 7.25 3.84
CA ALA A 142 5.71 5.96 4.00
C ALA A 142 5.74 5.14 2.69
N ILE A 143 4.64 5.14 1.92
CA ILE A 143 4.57 4.53 0.59
C ILE A 143 5.52 5.26 -0.38
N ALA A 144 5.46 6.59 -0.42
CA ALA A 144 6.28 7.40 -1.32
C ALA A 144 7.79 7.21 -1.08
N ASP A 145 8.22 7.12 0.18
CA ASP A 145 9.62 6.87 0.55
C ASP A 145 10.10 5.54 -0.08
N VAL A 146 9.35 4.44 0.09
CA VAL A 146 9.71 3.12 -0.47
C VAL A 146 9.72 3.12 -2.01
N VAL A 147 8.76 3.81 -2.64
CA VAL A 147 8.69 3.87 -4.10
C VAL A 147 9.92 4.59 -4.66
N ARG A 148 10.33 5.70 -4.03
CA ARG A 148 11.47 6.53 -4.45
C ARG A 148 12.84 5.90 -4.16
N GLU A 149 12.98 5.21 -3.04
CA GLU A 149 14.24 4.53 -2.66
C GLU A 149 14.76 3.59 -3.76
N GLY A 150 13.88 2.98 -4.56
CA GLY A 150 14.30 2.14 -5.71
C GLY A 150 14.28 2.85 -7.07
N ALA A 151 13.85 4.11 -7.16
CA ALA A 151 13.95 4.90 -8.40
C ALA A 151 15.33 5.56 -8.52
N ASP A 152 15.91 5.99 -7.39
CA ASP A 152 17.24 6.60 -7.36
C ASP A 152 18.34 5.58 -7.75
N THR A 153 18.15 4.30 -7.47
CA THR A 153 19.07 3.23 -7.92
C THR A 153 18.99 2.95 -9.42
N ASP A 154 17.79 3.03 -10.03
CA ASP A 154 17.61 2.81 -11.47
C ASP A 154 18.11 4.00 -12.32
N THR A 155 18.09 5.22 -11.78
CA THR A 155 18.61 6.41 -12.48
C THR A 155 20.14 6.53 -12.44
N ALA A 156 20.79 5.97 -11.43
CA ALA A 156 22.25 5.95 -11.32
C ALA A 156 22.91 5.08 -12.40
N ASP A 157 22.24 4.01 -12.84
CA ASP A 157 22.70 3.15 -13.94
C ASP A 157 22.36 3.71 -15.34
N ALA A 158 21.51 4.74 -15.43
CA ALA A 158 20.97 5.26 -16.69
C ALA A 158 21.56 6.60 -17.15
N LEU A 159 22.40 7.27 -16.35
CA LEU A 159 22.92 8.60 -16.68
C LEU A 159 24.45 8.59 -16.89
N GLY A 160 24.85 8.34 -18.14
CA GLY A 160 26.10 8.89 -18.66
C GLY A 160 26.09 10.42 -18.53
N GLU A 161 27.27 11.00 -18.29
CA GLU A 161 27.44 12.38 -17.80
C GLU A 161 26.52 13.43 -18.46
N PRO A 162 25.97 14.37 -17.67
CA PRO A 162 25.10 15.40 -18.20
C PRO A 162 25.87 16.33 -19.13
N LYS A 163 25.40 16.44 -20.38
CA LYS A 163 25.83 17.49 -21.30
C LYS A 163 25.24 18.83 -20.83
N ASP A 164 26.10 19.80 -20.58
CA ASP A 164 25.73 21.19 -20.28
C ASP A 164 24.82 21.75 -21.37
N VAL A 165 23.57 22.07 -21.01
CA VAL A 165 22.65 22.80 -21.86
C VAL A 165 22.58 24.24 -21.35
N GLN A 166 23.24 25.15 -22.07
CA GLN A 166 23.10 26.59 -21.85
C GLN A 166 21.64 27.01 -22.10
N ARG A 167 21.03 27.65 -21.10
CA ARG A 167 19.66 28.17 -21.17
C ARG A 167 19.70 29.61 -21.69
N PRO A 168 18.89 30.00 -22.69
CA PRO A 168 18.88 31.39 -23.16
C PRO A 168 18.14 32.30 -22.18
N GLU A 169 18.61 33.55 -22.07
CA GLU A 169 18.04 34.62 -21.25
C GLU A 169 16.59 34.93 -21.69
N ARG A 170 15.74 35.21 -20.71
CA ARG A 170 14.34 35.59 -20.93
C ARG A 170 14.26 37.11 -21.02
N ASP A 171 13.83 37.63 -22.16
CA ASP A 171 13.42 39.02 -22.29
C ASP A 171 12.12 39.27 -21.51
N GLU A 172 12.14 40.34 -20.72
CA GLU A 172 11.04 40.81 -19.89
C GLU A 172 9.91 41.43 -20.74
N LEU A 173 8.66 41.05 -20.45
CA LEU A 173 7.45 41.86 -20.61
C LEU A 173 6.51 41.60 -19.43
#